data_AF-A0A955Y0R5-F1
#
_entry.id   AF-A0A955Y0R5-F1
#
_cell.length_a   1.000
_cell.length_b   1.000
_cell.length_c   1.000
_cell.angle_alpha   90.00
_cell.angle_beta   90.00
_cell.angle_gamma   90.00
#
_symmetry.space_group_name_H-M   'P 1'
#
loop_
_entity.id
_entity.type
_entity.pdbx_description
1 polymer ?
#
loop_
_entity_poly.entity_id
_entity_poly.type
_entity_poly.pdbx_seq_one_letter_code
_entity_poly.pdbx_strand_id
1 'polypeptide(L)'
;MDRAAEAFAAGGLVEGELALAAVRRDLACLAAPVDPAVLGAVAWLEAEEAALHHDADAAWPWVFLARDLRVDPPPHLQRAHPLQSALAYLPDAPPIGGNGEAFAEPGRTRIVVDGQHLELPRVREGIPHLVQVFDGRDPVVSWWQHGARFPGDRIALRVELPAGKSKEGSAAYWESWLREHPDSRWRGYALDQLDDVRFREALASGGAGLEAYLDGDPRHHRDAALGLLEPMDFARAVLDGSRASLSGFLEAHPDGRYTGEARDALDALDWELATEQDTATGYARYLERQPRGRWAPEAHQRLASRRLAVAASRDDRQALAEIAVDHPGTVQGARARALAQGVRIQALVVAGDTNEPIVQEARQLGLRVERAVDAADPGRTTVDDPAGTGRVWSRVAEVDGVTYARGELWLPGSRAPVFTWRASGIDDVSAREALAAGMVDLETWVGAP
;
A
#
# COMPACT_ATOMS: atom_id res chain seq x y z
N MET A 1 -32.23 2.80 -3.53
CA MET A 1 -31.88 3.25 -2.16
C MET A 1 -32.03 2.11 -1.17
N ASP A 2 -33.23 1.59 -0.92
CA ASP A 2 -33.42 0.47 0.04
C ASP A 2 -32.49 -0.71 -0.20
N ARG A 3 -32.35 -1.17 -1.46
CA ARG A 3 -31.40 -2.23 -1.82
C ARG A 3 -29.94 -1.90 -1.49
N ALA A 4 -29.53 -0.64 -1.66
CA ALA A 4 -28.17 -0.22 -1.33
C ALA A 4 -27.97 -0.18 0.19
N ALA A 5 -28.96 0.34 0.92
CA ALA A 5 -28.95 0.38 2.39
C ALA A 5 -28.92 -1.04 2.99
N GLU A 6 -29.74 -1.96 2.47
CA GLU A 6 -29.75 -3.36 2.90
C GLU A 6 -28.42 -4.07 2.62
N ALA A 7 -27.83 -3.84 1.44
CA ALA A 7 -26.55 -4.42 1.06
C ALA A 7 -25.40 -3.91 1.94
N PHE A 8 -25.28 -2.59 2.15
CA PHE A 8 -24.25 -2.03 3.01
C PHE A 8 -24.42 -2.43 4.48
N ALA A 9 -25.66 -2.45 4.99
CA ALA A 9 -25.94 -2.94 6.34
C ALA A 9 -25.56 -4.42 6.55
N ALA A 10 -25.53 -5.21 5.48
CA ALA A 10 -25.06 -6.60 5.48
C ALA A 10 -23.54 -6.76 5.22
N GLY A 11 -22.81 -5.66 5.00
CA GLY A 11 -21.39 -5.66 4.62
C GLY A 11 -21.13 -6.01 3.15
N GLY A 12 -22.16 -6.03 2.31
CA GLY A 12 -22.09 -6.36 0.89
C GLY A 12 -21.70 -5.16 0.03
N LEU A 13 -20.39 -4.89 -0.07
CA LEU A 13 -19.86 -3.73 -0.80
C LEU A 13 -20.28 -3.70 -2.27
N VAL A 14 -20.00 -4.76 -3.04
CA VAL A 14 -20.26 -4.82 -4.49
C VAL A 14 -21.75 -4.67 -4.84
N GLU A 15 -22.63 -5.32 -4.07
CA GLU A 15 -24.08 -5.22 -4.29
C GLU A 15 -24.60 -3.83 -3.95
N GLY A 16 -24.06 -3.21 -2.89
CA GLY A 16 -24.37 -1.84 -2.50
C GLY A 16 -23.91 -0.81 -3.52
N GLU A 17 -22.69 -0.91 -4.02
CA GLU A 17 -22.13 -0.04 -5.07
C GLU A 17 -22.97 -0.06 -6.34
N LEU A 18 -23.34 -1.26 -6.82
CA LEU A 18 -24.19 -1.40 -8.01
C LEU A 18 -25.57 -0.76 -7.81
N ALA A 19 -26.16 -0.93 -6.62
CA ALA A 19 -27.44 -0.33 -6.29
C ALA A 19 -27.34 1.19 -6.13
N LEU A 20 -26.25 1.72 -5.55
CA LEU A 20 -26.01 3.15 -5.39
C LEU A 20 -25.71 3.83 -6.73
N ALA A 21 -24.94 3.18 -7.62
CA ALA A 21 -24.68 3.67 -8.97
C ALA A 21 -25.96 3.84 -9.81
N ALA A 22 -26.97 2.98 -9.60
CA ALA A 22 -28.29 3.17 -10.21
C ALA A 22 -28.99 4.43 -9.66
N VAL A 23 -28.94 4.66 -8.34
CA VAL A 23 -29.52 5.85 -7.71
C VAL A 23 -28.87 7.14 -8.22
N ARG A 24 -27.53 7.18 -8.32
CA ARG A 24 -26.78 8.33 -8.87
C ARG A 24 -27.27 8.71 -10.27
N ARG A 25 -27.53 7.69 -11.10
CA ARG A 25 -28.03 7.86 -12.48
C ARG A 25 -29.46 8.40 -12.52
N ASP A 26 -30.33 7.89 -11.66
CA ASP A 26 -31.74 8.26 -11.61
C ASP A 26 -31.92 9.70 -11.07
N LEU A 27 -31.12 10.09 -10.06
CA LEU A 27 -31.13 11.46 -9.52
C LEU A 27 -30.83 12.52 -10.59
N ALA A 28 -29.93 12.21 -11.53
CA ALA A 28 -29.57 13.09 -12.64
C ALA A 28 -30.67 13.19 -13.72
N CYS A 29 -31.77 12.44 -13.60
CA CYS A 29 -32.86 12.39 -14.57
C CYS A 29 -34.21 12.83 -13.99
N LEU A 30 -34.25 13.36 -12.75
CA LEU A 30 -35.50 13.72 -12.09
C LEU A 30 -36.20 14.91 -12.77
N ALA A 31 -37.51 14.75 -13.01
CA ALA A 31 -38.34 15.80 -13.60
C ALA A 31 -38.73 16.92 -12.62
N ALA A 32 -38.49 16.70 -11.32
CA ALA A 32 -38.78 17.65 -10.26
C ALA A 32 -37.52 17.85 -9.39
N PRO A 33 -37.48 18.92 -8.57
CA PRO A 33 -36.49 19.05 -7.52
C PRO A 33 -36.41 17.77 -6.70
N VAL A 34 -35.19 17.30 -6.45
CA VAL A 34 -34.98 16.21 -5.50
C VAL A 34 -35.51 16.63 -4.13
N ASP A 35 -36.14 15.71 -3.42
CA ASP A 35 -36.49 15.94 -2.02
C ASP A 35 -35.19 15.98 -1.19
N PRO A 36 -34.94 17.03 -0.38
CA PRO A 36 -33.76 17.09 0.50
C PRO A 36 -33.60 15.86 1.39
N ALA A 37 -34.70 15.22 1.84
CA ALA A 37 -34.63 14.01 2.65
C ALA A 37 -34.11 12.81 1.85
N VAL A 38 -34.52 12.69 0.58
CA VAL A 38 -34.02 11.66 -0.34
C VAL A 38 -32.54 11.89 -0.62
N LEU A 39 -32.15 13.13 -0.90
CA LEU A 39 -30.75 13.47 -1.18
C LEU A 39 -29.84 13.24 0.04
N GLY A 40 -30.29 13.61 1.24
CA GLY A 40 -29.53 13.35 2.46
C GLY A 40 -29.41 11.86 2.79
N ALA A 41 -30.43 11.06 2.47
CA ALA A 41 -30.32 9.61 2.59
C ALA A 41 -29.33 9.01 1.58
N VAL A 42 -29.26 9.56 0.35
CA VAL A 42 -28.21 9.18 -0.61
C VAL A 42 -26.84 9.60 -0.11
N ALA A 43 -26.69 10.81 0.43
CA ALA A 43 -25.43 11.27 1.01
C ALA A 43 -24.92 10.35 2.14
N TRP A 44 -25.82 9.79 2.98
CA TRP A 44 -25.42 8.78 3.96
C TRP A 44 -24.92 7.47 3.32
N LEU A 45 -25.54 7.01 2.23
CA LEU A 45 -25.09 5.82 1.50
C LEU A 45 -23.73 6.03 0.83
N GLU A 46 -23.50 7.23 0.28
CA GLU A 46 -22.22 7.64 -0.31
C GLU A 46 -21.11 7.68 0.76
N ALA A 47 -21.40 8.24 1.94
CA ALA A 47 -20.47 8.24 3.07
C ALA A 47 -20.17 6.82 3.60
N GLU A 48 -21.18 5.95 3.61
CA GLU A 48 -21.04 4.54 4.02
C GLU A 48 -20.18 3.75 3.04
N GLU A 49 -20.40 3.90 1.72
CA GLU A 49 -19.57 3.30 0.67
C GLU A 49 -18.10 3.73 0.83
N ALA A 50 -17.84 5.03 0.96
CA ALA A 50 -16.48 5.56 1.15
C ALA A 50 -15.82 5.01 2.43
N ALA A 51 -16.57 4.93 3.53
CA ALA A 51 -16.05 4.36 4.79
C ALA A 51 -15.75 2.87 4.71
N LEU A 52 -16.53 2.09 3.95
CA LEU A 52 -16.28 0.67 3.70
C LEU A 52 -15.01 0.46 2.84
N HIS A 53 -14.65 1.43 2.00
CA HIS A 53 -13.36 1.49 1.30
C HIS A 53 -12.20 1.99 2.16
N HIS A 54 -12.45 2.28 3.44
CA HIS A 54 -11.47 2.90 4.35
C HIS A 54 -10.99 4.29 3.91
N ASP A 55 -11.82 5.04 3.16
CA ASP A 55 -11.52 6.39 2.70
C ASP A 55 -12.35 7.43 3.48
N ALA A 56 -11.77 7.91 4.59
CA ALA A 56 -12.43 8.89 5.44
C ALA A 56 -12.55 10.27 4.75
N ASP A 57 -11.57 10.65 3.94
CA ASP A 57 -11.53 11.95 3.26
C ASP A 57 -12.61 12.03 2.17
N ALA A 58 -12.91 10.92 1.49
CA ALA A 58 -14.04 10.82 0.58
C ALA A 58 -15.39 10.77 1.32
N ALA A 59 -15.45 10.27 2.55
CA ALA A 59 -16.69 10.18 3.32
C ALA A 59 -17.17 11.54 3.86
N TRP A 60 -16.25 12.43 4.27
CA TRP A 60 -16.61 13.70 4.94
C TRP A 60 -17.49 14.65 4.14
N PRO A 61 -17.21 14.92 2.86
CA PRO A 61 -18.06 15.79 2.05
C PRO A 61 -19.53 15.34 2.06
N TRP A 62 -19.78 14.03 2.01
CA TRP A 62 -21.12 13.45 2.02
C TRP A 62 -21.79 13.52 3.39
N VAL A 63 -21.04 13.31 4.47
CA VAL A 63 -21.56 13.53 5.84
C VAL A 63 -21.98 14.99 6.03
N PHE A 64 -21.18 15.95 5.55
CA PHE A 64 -21.55 17.36 5.65
C PHE A 64 -22.81 17.69 4.84
N LEU A 65 -22.94 17.16 3.62
CA LEU A 65 -24.17 17.31 2.82
C LEU A 65 -25.39 16.78 3.58
N ALA A 66 -25.32 15.58 4.13
CA ALA A 66 -26.43 14.98 4.88
C ALA A 66 -26.84 15.83 6.10
N ARG A 67 -25.85 16.40 6.82
CA ARG A 67 -26.09 17.28 7.97
C ARG A 67 -26.68 18.63 7.57
N ASP A 68 -26.20 19.24 6.49
CA ASP A 68 -26.75 20.49 5.95
C ASP A 68 -28.22 20.30 5.52
N LEU A 69 -28.54 19.12 4.98
CA LEU A 69 -29.91 18.70 4.65
C LEU A 69 -30.73 18.23 5.86
N ARG A 70 -30.13 18.21 7.06
CA ARG A 70 -30.74 17.81 8.33
C ARG A 70 -31.34 16.40 8.31
N VAL A 71 -30.65 15.47 7.65
CA VAL A 71 -31.02 14.06 7.62
C VAL A 71 -30.16 13.30 8.64
N ASP A 72 -30.82 12.67 9.60
CA ASP A 72 -30.15 11.86 10.62
C ASP A 72 -29.50 10.60 10.03
N PRO A 73 -28.39 10.13 10.61
CA PRO A 73 -27.73 8.91 10.15
C PRO A 73 -28.66 7.69 10.27
N PRO A 74 -28.63 6.77 9.29
CA PRO A 74 -29.35 5.50 9.36
C PRO A 74 -29.13 4.74 10.68
N PRO A 75 -30.14 4.05 11.22
CA PRO A 75 -30.01 3.35 12.51
C PRO A 75 -28.93 2.27 12.56
N HIS A 76 -28.58 1.64 11.43
CA HIS A 76 -27.53 0.62 11.40
C HIS A 76 -26.12 1.22 11.55
N LEU A 77 -25.91 2.46 11.13
CA LEU A 77 -24.66 3.19 11.36
C LEU A 77 -24.42 3.50 12.85
N GLN A 78 -25.44 3.38 13.70
CA GLN A 78 -25.29 3.57 15.14
C GLN A 78 -24.74 2.34 15.89
N ARG A 79 -24.47 1.24 15.18
CA ARG A 79 -23.90 0.00 15.76
C ARG A 79 -22.49 -0.22 15.23
N ALA A 80 -21.45 -0.08 16.06
CA ALA A 80 -20.06 -0.48 15.81
C ALA A 80 -19.56 -0.33 14.34
N HIS A 81 -20.04 0.69 13.62
CA HIS A 81 -19.80 0.86 12.20
C HIS A 81 -18.51 1.69 12.01
N PRO A 82 -17.67 1.40 11.00
CA PRO A 82 -16.44 2.17 10.76
C PRO A 82 -16.67 3.68 10.71
N LEU A 83 -17.73 4.11 10.00
CA LEU A 83 -18.14 5.52 9.92
C LEU A 83 -18.54 6.12 11.29
N GLN A 84 -19.07 5.32 12.22
CA GLN A 84 -19.52 5.84 13.53
C GLN A 84 -18.37 6.32 14.41
N SER A 85 -17.27 5.57 14.43
CA SER A 85 -16.05 5.98 15.15
C SER A 85 -15.48 7.25 14.55
N ALA A 86 -15.62 7.40 13.24
CA ALA A 86 -15.12 8.52 12.49
C ALA A 86 -15.99 9.79 12.72
N LEU A 87 -17.32 9.65 12.79
CA LEU A 87 -18.26 10.77 13.05
C LEU A 87 -17.96 11.53 14.36
N ALA A 88 -17.30 10.90 15.32
CA ALA A 88 -16.87 11.54 16.57
C ALA A 88 -15.78 12.60 16.38
N TYR A 89 -15.06 12.57 15.26
CA TYR A 89 -13.92 13.45 14.95
C TYR A 89 -14.18 14.36 13.74
N LEU A 90 -15.44 14.67 13.47
CA LEU A 90 -15.81 15.45 12.29
C LEU A 90 -15.08 16.82 12.31
N PRO A 91 -14.40 17.21 11.21
CA PRO A 91 -13.79 18.53 11.12
C PRO A 91 -14.85 19.64 11.14
N ASP A 92 -14.41 20.89 11.33
CA ASP A 92 -15.28 22.05 11.19
C ASP A 92 -15.89 22.11 9.79
N ALA A 93 -17.14 22.57 9.70
CA ALA A 93 -17.84 22.66 8.44
C ALA A 93 -17.09 23.60 7.47
N PRO A 94 -16.91 23.21 6.20
CA PRO A 94 -16.27 24.06 5.21
C PRO A 94 -16.95 25.42 5.05
N PRO A 95 -16.17 26.47 4.70
CA PRO A 95 -16.72 27.80 4.47
C PRO A 95 -17.66 27.82 3.26
N ILE A 96 -18.55 28.80 3.22
CA ILE A 96 -19.40 29.07 2.06
C ILE A 96 -18.62 29.97 1.09
N GLY A 97 -18.44 29.50 -0.15
CA GLY A 97 -17.79 30.24 -1.24
C GLY A 97 -18.77 30.60 -2.36
N GLY A 98 -18.28 31.27 -3.40
CA GLY A 98 -19.06 31.58 -4.60
C GLY A 98 -18.70 32.92 -5.25
N ASN A 99 -19.10 33.09 -6.51
CA ASN A 99 -18.87 34.28 -7.34
C ASN A 99 -19.84 35.45 -7.06
N GLY A 100 -20.94 35.20 -6.34
CA GLY A 100 -21.47 36.17 -5.36
C GLY A 100 -22.24 37.41 -5.81
N GLU A 101 -22.73 37.56 -7.05
CA GLU A 101 -23.47 38.79 -7.45
C GLU A 101 -24.92 38.58 -7.95
N ALA A 102 -25.23 37.57 -8.77
CA ALA A 102 -26.60 37.12 -9.11
C ALA A 102 -26.53 35.93 -10.10
N PHE A 103 -27.61 35.15 -10.22
CA PHE A 103 -27.86 34.30 -11.40
C PHE A 103 -28.43 35.18 -12.53
N ALA A 104 -28.05 35.03 -13.83
CA ALA A 104 -28.74 35.87 -14.82
C ALA A 104 -30.16 35.39 -15.05
N GLU A 105 -31.08 36.34 -14.93
CA GLU A 105 -32.46 36.15 -15.29
C GLU A 105 -32.60 36.06 -16.81
N PRO A 106 -33.30 35.02 -17.27
CA PRO A 106 -34.45 35.25 -18.11
C PRO A 106 -35.68 34.63 -17.41
N GLY A 107 -36.83 35.28 -17.56
CA GLY A 107 -38.03 34.95 -16.79
C GLY A 107 -38.30 33.46 -16.60
N ARG A 108 -38.47 33.06 -15.34
CA ARG A 108 -38.87 31.73 -14.83
C ARG A 108 -37.80 30.63 -14.77
N THR A 109 -36.52 30.90 -15.02
CA THR A 109 -35.48 29.91 -14.72
C THR A 109 -35.26 29.78 -13.22
N ARG A 110 -35.45 28.57 -12.67
CA ARG A 110 -35.31 28.28 -11.24
C ARG A 110 -34.09 27.37 -11.03
N ILE A 111 -33.13 27.83 -10.23
CA ILE A 111 -31.96 27.03 -9.84
C ILE A 111 -32.22 26.45 -8.46
N VAL A 112 -32.10 25.13 -8.38
CA VAL A 112 -32.29 24.35 -7.18
C VAL A 112 -30.97 23.68 -6.85
N VAL A 113 -30.49 23.87 -5.64
CA VAL A 113 -29.32 23.19 -5.11
C VAL A 113 -29.77 22.37 -3.93
N ASP A 114 -29.45 21.08 -3.97
CA ASP A 114 -29.79 20.11 -2.94
C ASP A 114 -31.28 20.09 -2.57
N GLY A 115 -32.13 20.22 -3.60
CA GLY A 115 -33.59 20.28 -3.44
C GLY A 115 -34.14 21.62 -2.97
N GLN A 116 -33.28 22.62 -2.69
CA GLN A 116 -33.67 23.94 -2.22
C GLN A 116 -33.45 25.02 -3.28
N HIS A 117 -34.35 26.00 -3.36
CA HIS A 117 -34.15 27.14 -4.25
C HIS A 117 -32.99 28.00 -3.75
N LEU A 118 -32.08 28.35 -4.67
CA LEU A 118 -30.93 29.18 -4.34
C LEU A 118 -31.10 30.57 -4.94
N GLU A 119 -31.03 31.61 -4.11
CA GLU A 119 -31.16 33.02 -4.56
C GLU A 119 -29.86 33.59 -5.13
N LEU A 120 -28.70 33.08 -4.69
CA LEU A 120 -27.36 33.51 -5.14
C LEU A 120 -26.46 32.28 -5.33
N PRO A 121 -25.51 32.28 -6.30
CA PRO A 121 -24.60 31.17 -6.55
C PRO A 121 -23.53 31.06 -5.44
N ARG A 122 -23.95 30.62 -4.25
CA ARG A 122 -23.10 30.41 -3.08
C ARG A 122 -23.42 29.07 -2.45
N VAL A 123 -22.41 28.22 -2.35
CA VAL A 123 -22.50 26.88 -1.75
C VAL A 123 -21.24 26.62 -0.94
N ARG A 124 -21.25 25.56 -0.12
CA ARG A 124 -20.07 25.22 0.69
C ARG A 124 -18.97 24.65 -0.18
N GLU A 125 -17.74 25.06 0.12
CA GLU A 125 -16.57 24.53 -0.56
C GLU A 125 -16.29 23.09 -0.10
N GLY A 126 -15.77 22.25 -1.00
CA GLY A 126 -15.42 20.87 -0.66
C GLY A 126 -16.60 19.92 -0.38
N ILE A 127 -17.86 20.36 -0.55
CA ILE A 127 -19.05 19.51 -0.43
C ILE A 127 -19.65 19.25 -1.82
N PRO A 128 -20.11 18.02 -2.12
CA PRO A 128 -20.87 17.74 -3.32
C PRO A 128 -22.26 18.36 -3.23
N HIS A 129 -22.66 19.07 -4.28
CA HIS A 129 -23.98 19.71 -4.37
C HIS A 129 -24.70 19.23 -5.63
N LEU A 130 -25.94 18.74 -5.50
CA LEU A 130 -26.77 18.39 -6.66
C LEU A 130 -27.46 19.66 -7.15
N VAL A 131 -26.99 20.17 -8.28
CA VAL A 131 -27.56 21.36 -8.92
C VAL A 131 -28.56 20.90 -9.98
N GLN A 132 -29.77 21.45 -9.93
CA GLN A 132 -30.84 21.24 -10.89
C GLN A 132 -31.34 22.58 -11.41
N VAL A 133 -31.44 22.71 -12.73
CA VAL A 133 -31.89 23.92 -13.41
C VAL A 133 -33.20 23.63 -14.12
N PHE A 134 -34.20 24.48 -13.87
CA PHE A 134 -35.53 24.36 -14.45
C PHE A 134 -35.87 25.59 -15.29
N ASP A 135 -36.57 25.39 -16.40
CA ASP A 135 -37.26 26.45 -17.13
C ASP A 135 -38.76 26.32 -16.87
N GLY A 136 -39.30 27.18 -16.01
CA GLY A 136 -40.66 27.03 -15.49
C GLY A 136 -40.82 25.74 -14.67
N ARG A 137 -41.51 24.74 -15.24
CA ARG A 137 -41.72 23.41 -14.61
C ARG A 137 -40.86 22.31 -15.21
N ASP A 138 -40.23 22.56 -16.35
CA ASP A 138 -39.51 21.54 -17.10
C ASP A 138 -38.04 21.52 -16.65
N PRO A 139 -37.48 20.34 -16.34
CA PRO A 139 -36.05 20.20 -16.03
C PRO A 139 -35.23 20.48 -17.30
N VAL A 140 -34.19 21.30 -17.18
CA VAL A 140 -33.27 21.60 -18.28
C VAL A 140 -32.01 20.76 -18.15
N VAL A 141 -31.41 20.76 -16.96
CA VAL A 141 -30.17 20.02 -16.69
C VAL A 141 -30.01 19.79 -15.19
N SER A 142 -29.32 18.71 -14.83
CA SER A 142 -28.84 18.47 -13.47
C SER A 142 -27.43 17.88 -13.47
N TRP A 143 -26.64 18.23 -12.45
CA TRP A 143 -25.29 17.70 -12.28
C TRP A 143 -24.84 17.76 -10.82
N TRP A 144 -23.85 16.94 -10.49
CA TRP A 144 -23.11 17.04 -9.24
C TRP A 144 -22.00 18.07 -9.38
N GLN A 145 -22.06 19.11 -8.55
CA GLN A 145 -21.03 20.13 -8.44
C GLN A 145 -20.12 19.79 -7.26
N HIS A 146 -18.82 19.77 -7.52
CA HIS A 146 -17.80 19.69 -6.48
C HIS A 146 -17.14 21.07 -6.36
N GLY A 147 -17.22 21.69 -5.19
CA GLY A 147 -16.68 23.02 -4.93
C GLY A 147 -17.65 24.18 -5.12
N ALA A 148 -17.19 25.39 -4.77
CA ALA A 148 -18.07 26.56 -4.58
C ALA A 148 -18.29 27.42 -5.84
N ARG A 149 -17.62 27.13 -6.96
CA ARG A 149 -17.70 27.94 -8.19
C ARG A 149 -18.64 27.27 -9.21
N PHE A 150 -19.65 28.01 -9.63
CA PHE A 150 -20.61 27.55 -10.63
C PHE A 150 -20.06 27.75 -12.06
N PRO A 151 -20.29 26.82 -13.00
CA PRO A 151 -19.84 26.94 -14.39
C PRO A 151 -20.48 28.13 -15.13
N GLY A 152 -19.64 28.96 -15.78
CA GLY A 152 -20.07 30.18 -16.46
C GLY A 152 -20.85 29.96 -17.76
N ASP A 153 -20.78 28.75 -18.33
CA ASP A 153 -21.56 28.28 -19.49
C ASP A 153 -22.98 27.83 -19.09
N ARG A 154 -23.24 27.60 -17.79
CA ARG A 154 -24.49 27.01 -17.28
C ARG A 154 -25.29 27.91 -16.34
N ILE A 155 -24.65 28.87 -15.70
CA ILE A 155 -25.35 30.08 -15.26
C ILE A 155 -25.54 30.89 -16.53
N ALA A 156 -26.79 31.20 -16.91
CA ALA A 156 -26.99 32.20 -17.93
C ALA A 156 -26.17 33.43 -17.51
N LEU A 157 -25.13 33.75 -18.23
CA LEU A 157 -24.91 35.10 -18.70
C LEU A 157 -25.28 34.91 -20.16
N ARG A 158 -26.41 35.45 -20.59
CA ARG A 158 -26.72 35.48 -22.02
C ARG A 158 -25.73 36.45 -22.64
N VAL A 159 -24.60 35.89 -23.01
CA VAL A 159 -23.59 36.52 -23.83
C VAL A 159 -23.80 35.93 -25.18
N GLU A 160 -24.00 36.79 -26.16
CA GLU A 160 -23.71 36.40 -27.53
C GLU A 160 -22.21 36.05 -27.59
N LEU A 161 -21.88 34.77 -27.38
CA LEU A 161 -20.65 34.22 -27.91
C LEU A 161 -20.74 34.39 -29.44
N PRO A 162 -19.71 34.92 -30.11
CA PRO A 162 -19.76 35.14 -31.56
C PRO A 162 -20.10 33.82 -32.27
N ALA A 163 -21.19 33.83 -33.05
CA ALA A 163 -21.73 32.64 -33.68
C ALA A 163 -20.72 32.00 -34.66
N GLY A 164 -20.38 30.73 -34.47
CA GLY A 164 -19.53 29.97 -35.39
C GLY A 164 -19.46 28.48 -35.11
N LYS A 165 -20.15 27.67 -35.92
CA LYS A 165 -20.35 26.23 -35.74
C LYS A 165 -19.03 25.42 -35.71
N SER A 166 -19.00 24.46 -34.78
CA SER A 166 -18.24 23.19 -34.77
C SER A 166 -16.75 23.13 -34.39
N LYS A 167 -16.17 24.16 -33.76
CA LYS A 167 -14.78 24.10 -33.21
C LYS A 167 -14.67 24.62 -31.76
N GLU A 168 -15.77 24.64 -31.02
CA GLU A 168 -15.92 25.32 -29.73
C GLU A 168 -15.17 24.67 -28.54
N GLY A 169 -14.31 23.67 -28.75
CA GLY A 169 -13.69 22.91 -27.67
C GLY A 169 -12.19 22.63 -27.76
N SER A 170 -11.44 23.23 -28.71
CA SER A 170 -9.98 23.01 -28.83
C SER A 170 -9.15 24.17 -28.30
N ALA A 171 -7.93 23.91 -27.84
CA ALA A 171 -7.03 24.95 -27.33
C ALA A 171 -6.74 26.03 -28.39
N ALA A 172 -6.50 25.61 -29.63
CA ALA A 172 -6.23 26.51 -30.76
C ALA A 172 -7.38 27.50 -31.04
N TYR A 173 -8.63 27.10 -30.80
CA TYR A 173 -9.77 28.01 -30.95
C TYR A 173 -9.73 29.12 -29.89
N TRP A 174 -9.60 28.75 -28.61
CA TRP A 174 -9.57 29.71 -27.51
C TRP A 174 -8.35 30.64 -27.60
N GLU A 175 -7.21 30.14 -28.04
CA GLU A 175 -6.02 30.94 -28.31
C GLU A 175 -6.23 31.97 -29.43
N SER A 176 -6.89 31.58 -30.53
CA SER A 176 -7.21 32.53 -31.61
C SER A 176 -8.17 33.59 -31.13
N TRP A 177 -9.22 33.17 -30.43
CA TRP A 177 -10.23 34.08 -29.89
C TRP A 177 -9.62 35.10 -28.92
N LEU A 178 -8.75 34.66 -27.99
CA LEU A 178 -8.06 35.55 -27.03
C LEU A 178 -7.12 36.54 -27.72
N ARG A 179 -6.56 36.18 -28.87
CA ARG A 179 -5.70 37.05 -29.69
C ARG A 179 -6.52 38.12 -30.42
N GLU A 180 -7.68 37.74 -30.93
CA GLU A 180 -8.59 38.63 -31.68
C GLU A 180 -9.39 39.55 -30.77
N HIS A 181 -9.61 39.14 -29.51
CA HIS A 181 -10.45 39.85 -28.55
C HIS A 181 -9.76 40.11 -27.19
N PRO A 182 -8.58 40.77 -27.17
CA PRO A 182 -7.77 40.92 -25.96
C PRO A 182 -8.44 41.74 -24.86
N ASP A 183 -9.25 42.74 -25.21
CA ASP A 183 -9.92 43.65 -24.27
C ASP A 183 -11.39 43.27 -24.01
N SER A 184 -11.81 42.10 -24.47
CA SER A 184 -13.18 41.63 -24.26
C SER A 184 -13.46 41.43 -22.78
N ARG A 185 -14.65 41.82 -22.33
CA ARG A 185 -15.16 41.50 -20.99
C ARG A 185 -15.22 39.98 -20.73
N TRP A 186 -15.12 39.15 -21.77
CA TRP A 186 -15.11 37.68 -21.71
C TRP A 186 -13.70 37.06 -21.70
N ARG A 187 -12.63 37.87 -21.70
CA ARG A 187 -11.26 37.38 -21.67
C ARG A 187 -11.02 36.38 -20.54
N GLY A 188 -11.56 36.64 -19.35
CA GLY A 188 -11.46 35.73 -18.20
C GLY A 188 -12.08 34.36 -18.48
N TYR A 189 -13.31 34.32 -19.00
CA TYR A 189 -13.98 33.08 -19.36
C TYR A 189 -13.22 32.29 -20.44
N ALA A 190 -12.75 32.96 -21.49
CA ALA A 190 -12.01 32.29 -22.57
C ALA A 190 -10.65 31.72 -22.10
N LEU A 191 -9.99 32.38 -21.14
CA LEU A 191 -8.80 31.85 -20.49
C LEU A 191 -9.13 30.59 -19.65
N ASP A 192 -10.27 30.57 -18.97
CA ASP A 192 -10.72 29.43 -18.18
C ASP A 192 -11.02 28.22 -19.09
N GLN A 193 -11.70 28.45 -20.21
CA GLN A 193 -11.97 27.40 -21.19
C GLN A 193 -10.71 26.86 -21.87
N LEU A 194 -9.73 27.73 -22.15
CA LEU A 194 -8.42 27.30 -22.67
C LEU A 194 -7.70 26.40 -21.67
N ASP A 195 -7.72 26.77 -20.39
CA ASP A 195 -7.14 26.00 -19.30
C ASP A 195 -7.78 24.61 -19.16
N ASP A 196 -9.12 24.54 -19.19
CA ASP A 196 -9.87 23.27 -19.17
C ASP A 196 -9.49 22.32 -20.31
N VAL A 197 -9.33 22.86 -21.53
CA VAL A 197 -8.97 22.06 -22.70
C VAL A 197 -7.54 21.57 -22.62
N ARG A 198 -6.59 22.43 -22.25
CA ARG A 198 -5.18 22.08 -22.11
C ARG A 198 -4.97 21.01 -21.03
N PHE A 199 -5.68 21.12 -19.90
CA PHE A 199 -5.64 20.10 -18.87
C PHE A 199 -6.12 18.73 -19.38
N ARG A 200 -7.21 18.70 -20.15
CA ARG A 200 -7.72 17.44 -20.74
C ARG A 200 -6.74 16.82 -21.74
N GLU A 201 -6.12 17.65 -22.58
CA GLU A 201 -5.09 17.21 -23.53
C GLU A 201 -3.84 16.68 -22.81
N ALA A 202 -3.47 17.31 -21.69
CA ALA A 202 -2.38 16.88 -20.82
C ALA A 202 -2.65 15.51 -20.19
N LEU A 203 -3.85 15.29 -19.64
CA LEU A 203 -4.27 14.00 -19.09
C LEU A 203 -4.20 12.87 -20.14
N ALA A 204 -4.65 13.15 -21.36
CA ALA A 204 -4.59 12.18 -22.46
C ALA A 204 -3.14 11.86 -22.88
N SER A 205 -2.19 12.75 -22.59
CA SER A 205 -0.77 12.61 -22.92
C SER A 205 0.07 12.05 -21.75
N GLY A 206 -0.56 11.74 -20.60
CA GLY A 206 0.09 11.16 -19.43
C GLY A 206 0.96 12.15 -18.65
N GLY A 207 1.86 11.63 -17.80
CA GLY A 207 2.70 12.45 -16.89
C GLY A 207 3.49 13.56 -17.59
N ALA A 208 4.13 13.26 -18.72
CA ALA A 208 4.85 14.27 -19.52
C ALA A 208 3.92 15.38 -20.07
N GLY A 209 2.66 15.04 -20.35
CA GLY A 209 1.64 16.02 -20.72
C GLY A 209 1.27 16.92 -19.55
N LEU A 210 1.10 16.34 -18.35
CA LEU A 210 0.81 17.09 -17.12
C LEU A 210 1.97 18.01 -16.70
N GLU A 211 3.22 17.56 -16.83
CA GLU A 211 4.40 18.41 -16.61
C GLU A 211 4.40 19.61 -17.55
N ALA A 212 4.23 19.39 -18.85
CA ALA A 212 4.17 20.45 -19.84
C ALA A 212 2.99 21.42 -19.59
N TYR A 213 1.88 20.93 -19.07
CA TYR A 213 0.73 21.74 -18.66
C TYR A 213 1.04 22.61 -17.42
N LEU A 214 1.72 22.04 -16.41
CA LEU A 214 2.13 22.74 -15.20
C LEU A 214 3.15 23.87 -15.49
N ASP A 215 4.02 23.68 -16.48
CA ASP A 215 4.94 24.71 -16.97
C ASP A 215 4.21 25.89 -17.65
N GLY A 216 2.97 25.68 -18.09
CA GLY A 216 2.16 26.64 -18.84
C GLY A 216 1.40 27.68 -18.01
N ASP A 217 1.71 27.81 -16.72
CA ASP A 217 1.01 28.64 -15.72
C ASP A 217 -0.52 28.39 -15.69
N PRO A 218 -0.93 27.19 -15.26
CA PRO A 218 -2.33 26.78 -15.24
C PRO A 218 -3.16 27.62 -14.25
N ARG A 219 -4.42 27.90 -14.61
CA ARG A 219 -5.29 28.78 -13.81
C ARG A 219 -6.05 28.02 -12.73
N HIS A 220 -6.72 26.92 -13.10
CA HIS A 220 -7.66 26.20 -12.22
C HIS A 220 -7.23 24.77 -11.94
N HIS A 221 -6.63 24.06 -12.90
CA HIS A 221 -6.30 22.65 -12.72
C HIS A 221 -4.89 22.40 -12.20
N ARG A 222 -4.23 23.42 -11.63
CA ARG A 222 -2.87 23.28 -11.07
C ARG A 222 -2.82 22.18 -10.01
N ASP A 223 -3.67 22.28 -9.00
CA ASP A 223 -3.67 21.35 -7.86
C ASP A 223 -4.12 19.96 -8.28
N ALA A 224 -5.09 19.88 -9.19
CA ALA A 224 -5.52 18.62 -9.79
C ALA A 224 -4.39 17.95 -10.60
N ALA A 225 -3.66 18.70 -11.42
CA ALA A 225 -2.52 18.20 -12.18
C ALA A 225 -1.37 17.73 -11.27
N LEU A 226 -1.05 18.50 -10.23
CA LEU A 226 -0.05 18.10 -9.21
C LEU A 226 -0.48 16.81 -8.49
N GLY A 227 -1.75 16.69 -8.12
CA GLY A 227 -2.30 15.50 -7.44
C GLY A 227 -2.36 14.24 -8.30
N LEU A 228 -2.33 14.39 -9.63
CA LEU A 228 -2.37 13.31 -10.62
C LEU A 228 -0.99 12.94 -11.18
N LEU A 229 0.00 13.83 -11.10
CA LEU A 229 1.31 13.59 -11.69
C LEU A 229 2.02 12.38 -11.06
N GLU A 230 2.15 12.39 -9.73
CA GLU A 230 2.79 11.31 -8.98
C GLU A 230 2.12 9.94 -9.20
N PRO A 231 0.78 9.76 -9.05
CA PRO A 231 0.15 8.46 -9.32
C PRO A 231 0.32 7.96 -10.75
N MET A 232 0.33 8.85 -11.74
CA MET A 232 0.53 8.44 -13.13
C MET A 232 1.98 7.99 -13.37
N ASP A 233 2.96 8.67 -12.77
CA ASP A 233 4.36 8.26 -12.83
C ASP A 233 4.59 6.92 -12.13
N PHE A 234 4.01 6.73 -10.94
CA PHE A 234 4.09 5.48 -10.21
C PHE A 234 3.45 4.33 -11.01
N ALA A 235 2.23 4.53 -11.52
CA ALA A 235 1.53 3.52 -12.33
C ALA A 235 2.35 3.11 -13.55
N ARG A 236 3.00 4.07 -14.23
CA ARG A 236 3.90 3.79 -15.36
C ARG A 236 5.12 2.98 -14.92
N ALA A 237 5.74 3.34 -13.79
CA ALA A 237 6.91 2.63 -13.28
C ALA A 237 6.58 1.18 -12.90
N VAL A 238 5.43 0.95 -12.26
CA VAL A 238 4.92 -0.38 -11.93
C VAL A 238 4.56 -1.19 -13.19
N LEU A 239 3.92 -0.57 -14.19
CA LEU A 239 3.55 -1.24 -15.44
C LEU A 239 4.76 -1.67 -16.27
N ASP A 240 5.81 -0.85 -16.32
CA ASP A 240 7.07 -1.23 -16.94
C ASP A 240 7.77 -2.35 -16.14
N GLY A 241 7.62 -2.32 -14.81
CA GLY A 241 8.09 -3.38 -13.91
C GLY A 241 9.61 -3.51 -13.84
N SER A 242 10.36 -2.63 -14.50
CA SER A 242 11.82 -2.67 -14.48
C SER A 242 12.37 -1.91 -13.28
N ARG A 243 13.53 -2.35 -12.84
CA ARG A 243 14.32 -1.67 -11.81
C ARG A 243 14.57 -0.20 -12.18
N ALA A 244 14.89 0.07 -13.45
CA ALA A 244 15.23 1.41 -13.91
C ALA A 244 14.06 2.38 -13.75
N SER A 245 12.84 1.94 -14.08
CA SER A 245 11.63 2.75 -13.97
C SER A 245 11.23 3.01 -12.51
N LEU A 246 11.31 2.00 -11.64
CA LEU A 246 11.05 2.17 -10.20
C LEU A 246 12.10 3.06 -9.51
N SER A 247 13.39 2.91 -9.85
CA SER A 247 14.44 3.82 -9.39
C SER A 247 14.22 5.25 -9.87
N GLY A 248 13.88 5.44 -11.15
CA GLY A 248 13.59 6.76 -11.70
C GLY A 248 12.41 7.44 -11.02
N PHE A 249 11.36 6.68 -10.69
CA PHE A 249 10.24 7.18 -9.90
C PHE A 249 10.68 7.66 -8.51
N LEU A 250 11.47 6.86 -7.78
CA LEU A 250 11.99 7.22 -6.45
C LEU A 250 12.92 8.43 -6.47
N GLU A 251 13.65 8.65 -7.56
CA GLU A 251 14.49 9.84 -7.76
C GLU A 251 13.64 11.10 -8.01
N ALA A 252 12.58 10.97 -8.80
CA ALA A 252 11.66 12.07 -9.10
C ALA A 252 10.76 12.45 -7.91
N HIS A 253 10.37 11.46 -7.09
CA HIS A 253 9.42 11.62 -5.99
C HIS A 253 9.98 11.07 -4.67
N PRO A 254 11.08 11.62 -4.11
CA PRO A 254 11.80 11.02 -2.97
C PRO A 254 11.00 10.93 -1.66
N ASP A 255 10.06 11.86 -1.47
CA ASP A 255 9.13 11.95 -0.34
C ASP A 255 7.67 11.80 -0.78
N GLY A 256 7.45 11.21 -1.97
CA GLY A 256 6.13 10.98 -2.53
C GLY A 256 5.29 9.95 -1.76
N ARG A 257 3.97 10.02 -1.93
CA ARG A 257 3.00 9.11 -1.30
C ARG A 257 3.19 7.65 -1.69
N TYR A 258 3.77 7.35 -2.86
CA TYR A 258 4.01 5.97 -3.33
C TYR A 258 5.46 5.49 -3.13
N THR A 259 6.27 6.22 -2.35
CA THR A 259 7.67 5.86 -2.13
C THR A 259 7.85 4.53 -1.40
N GLY A 260 6.93 4.19 -0.49
CA GLY A 260 6.94 2.90 0.20
C GLY A 260 6.71 1.75 -0.76
N GLU A 261 5.64 1.85 -1.55
CA GLU A 261 5.22 0.84 -2.52
C GLU A 261 6.25 0.66 -3.64
N ALA A 262 6.88 1.74 -4.11
CA ALA A 262 7.96 1.66 -5.08
C ALA A 262 9.21 0.97 -4.52
N ARG A 263 9.55 1.20 -3.24
CA ARG A 263 10.66 0.49 -2.56
C ARG A 263 10.33 -0.99 -2.38
N ASP A 264 9.11 -1.32 -1.99
CA ASP A 264 8.66 -2.70 -1.83
C ASP A 264 8.66 -3.47 -3.17
N ALA A 265 8.21 -2.82 -4.25
CA ALA A 265 8.28 -3.39 -5.60
C ALA A 265 9.73 -3.63 -6.06
N LEU A 266 10.63 -2.69 -5.76
CA LEU A 266 12.06 -2.80 -6.07
C LEU A 266 12.73 -3.95 -5.29
N ASP A 267 12.40 -4.09 -4.01
CA ASP A 267 12.87 -5.19 -3.15
C ASP A 267 12.38 -6.55 -3.69
N ALA A 268 11.10 -6.64 -4.06
CA ALA A 268 10.51 -7.85 -4.63
C ALA A 268 11.21 -8.28 -5.93
N LEU A 269 11.48 -7.32 -6.82
CA LEU A 269 12.16 -7.57 -8.09
C LEU A 269 13.61 -8.04 -7.89
N ASP A 270 14.34 -7.41 -6.96
CA ASP A 270 15.71 -7.85 -6.64
C ASP A 270 15.72 -9.25 -6.01
N TRP A 271 14.74 -9.56 -5.16
CA TRP A 271 14.62 -10.86 -4.53
C TRP A 271 14.29 -11.94 -5.56
N GLU A 272 13.31 -11.69 -6.43
CA GLU A 272 12.97 -12.60 -7.53
C GLU A 272 14.21 -12.93 -8.35
N LEU A 273 14.96 -11.92 -8.81
CA LEU A 273 16.20 -12.12 -9.56
C LEU A 273 17.24 -12.94 -8.79
N ALA A 274 17.40 -12.71 -7.48
CA ALA A 274 18.33 -13.47 -6.66
C ALA A 274 17.91 -14.94 -6.52
N THR A 275 16.60 -15.19 -6.37
CA THR A 275 16.05 -16.55 -6.27
C THR A 275 16.03 -17.30 -7.59
N GLU A 276 15.82 -16.61 -8.72
CA GLU A 276 15.95 -17.19 -10.06
C GLU A 276 17.39 -17.62 -10.35
N GLN A 277 18.36 -16.79 -9.97
CA GLN A 277 19.78 -17.12 -10.11
C GLN A 277 20.20 -18.23 -9.16
N ASP A 278 19.67 -18.20 -7.92
CA ASP A 278 19.94 -19.16 -6.86
C ASP A 278 21.45 -19.44 -6.64
N THR A 279 22.26 -18.39 -6.74
CA THR A 279 23.71 -18.44 -6.56
C THR A 279 24.17 -17.56 -5.41
N ALA A 280 25.36 -17.82 -4.86
CA ALA A 280 25.97 -16.96 -3.85
C ALA A 280 26.09 -15.51 -4.36
N THR A 281 26.48 -15.30 -5.62
CA THR A 281 26.59 -13.96 -6.22
C THR A 281 25.23 -13.26 -6.31
N GLY A 282 24.16 -13.98 -6.64
CA GLY A 282 22.80 -13.44 -6.71
C GLY A 282 22.32 -12.92 -5.35
N TYR A 283 22.41 -13.74 -4.30
CA TYR A 283 22.02 -13.34 -2.95
C TYR A 283 22.91 -12.24 -2.36
N ALA A 284 24.22 -12.25 -2.64
CA ALA A 284 25.12 -11.16 -2.22
C ALA A 284 24.72 -9.82 -2.86
N ARG A 285 24.41 -9.81 -4.17
CA ARG A 285 23.94 -8.62 -4.87
C ARG A 285 22.62 -8.10 -4.34
N TYR A 286 21.69 -9.00 -3.98
CA TYR A 286 20.45 -8.61 -3.32
C TYR A 286 20.75 -7.88 -2.00
N LEU A 287 21.58 -8.46 -1.12
CA LEU A 287 21.94 -7.86 0.17
C LEU A 287 22.68 -6.53 0.04
N GLU A 288 23.48 -6.34 -1.01
CA GLU A 288 24.13 -5.05 -1.31
C GLU A 288 23.11 -3.97 -1.69
N ARG A 289 22.07 -4.35 -2.44
CA ARG A 289 21.03 -3.42 -2.92
C ARG A 289 19.96 -3.15 -1.87
N GLN A 290 19.58 -4.18 -1.12
CA GLN A 290 18.48 -4.22 -0.17
C GLN A 290 18.98 -4.69 1.21
N PRO A 291 19.89 -3.94 1.87
CA PRO A 291 20.51 -4.36 3.14
C PRO A 291 19.49 -4.48 4.28
N ARG A 292 18.35 -3.81 4.16
CA ARG A 292 17.21 -3.90 5.09
C ARG A 292 15.94 -4.39 4.38
N GLY A 293 16.10 -5.06 3.24
CA GLY A 293 14.98 -5.63 2.49
C GLY A 293 14.26 -6.71 3.29
N ARG A 294 13.01 -6.96 2.91
CA ARG A 294 12.13 -7.94 3.58
C ARG A 294 12.73 -9.33 3.61
N TRP A 295 13.49 -9.69 2.57
CA TRP A 295 14.12 -11.00 2.43
C TRP A 295 15.59 -11.01 2.85
N ALA A 296 16.14 -9.93 3.45
CA ALA A 296 17.53 -9.90 3.90
C ALA A 296 17.93 -11.07 4.82
N PRO A 297 17.12 -11.46 5.84
CA PRO A 297 17.44 -12.62 6.67
C PRO A 297 17.52 -13.93 5.86
N GLU A 298 16.58 -14.13 4.94
CA GLU A 298 16.55 -15.33 4.08
C GLU A 298 17.71 -15.32 3.08
N ALA A 299 18.03 -14.17 2.49
CA ALA A 299 19.15 -14.00 1.59
C ALA A 299 20.49 -14.32 2.26
N HIS A 300 20.69 -13.92 3.52
CA HIS A 300 21.89 -14.29 4.29
C HIS A 300 22.01 -15.81 4.48
N GLN A 301 20.91 -16.49 4.80
CA GLN A 301 20.89 -17.95 4.95
C GLN A 301 21.18 -18.67 3.63
N ARG A 302 20.53 -18.25 2.54
CA ARG A 302 20.74 -18.83 1.22
C ARG A 302 22.14 -18.56 0.69
N LEU A 303 22.69 -17.38 0.93
CA LEU A 303 24.08 -17.03 0.63
C LEU A 303 25.06 -17.98 1.34
N ALA A 304 24.92 -18.14 2.66
CA ALA A 304 25.78 -19.03 3.45
C ALA A 304 25.71 -20.48 2.94
N SER A 305 24.50 -20.95 2.63
CA SER A 305 24.25 -22.30 2.12
C SER A 305 24.90 -22.52 0.74
N ARG A 306 24.78 -21.56 -0.18
CA ARG A 306 25.42 -21.63 -1.51
C ARG A 306 26.94 -21.58 -1.43
N ARG A 307 27.51 -20.70 -0.59
CA ARG A 307 28.96 -20.64 -0.36
C ARG A 307 29.48 -21.96 0.22
N LEU A 308 28.78 -22.53 1.18
CA LEU A 308 29.12 -23.82 1.79
C LEU A 308 29.11 -24.95 0.76
N ALA A 309 28.06 -25.04 -0.06
CA ALA A 309 27.96 -26.07 -1.09
C ALA A 309 29.14 -26.00 -2.09
N VAL A 310 29.49 -24.80 -2.55
CA VAL A 310 30.64 -24.60 -3.45
C VAL A 310 31.95 -24.98 -2.78
N ALA A 311 32.22 -24.50 -1.56
CA ALA A 311 33.45 -24.78 -0.85
C ALA A 311 33.61 -26.28 -0.54
N ALA A 312 32.53 -26.95 -0.12
CA ALA A 312 32.50 -28.38 0.10
C ALA A 312 32.74 -29.19 -1.19
N SER A 313 32.16 -28.77 -2.32
CA SER A 313 32.35 -29.44 -3.62
C SER A 313 33.80 -29.40 -4.12
N ARG A 314 34.56 -28.38 -3.69
CA ARG A 314 35.95 -28.15 -4.07
C ARG A 314 36.96 -28.63 -3.02
N ASP A 315 36.50 -29.16 -1.87
CA ASP A 315 37.32 -29.42 -0.68
C ASP A 315 38.16 -28.19 -0.26
N ASP A 316 37.60 -26.99 -0.43
CA ASP A 316 38.28 -25.73 -0.13
C ASP A 316 38.22 -25.44 1.37
N ARG A 317 39.22 -25.93 2.11
CA ARG A 317 39.28 -25.79 3.57
C ARG A 317 39.38 -24.34 4.04
N GLN A 318 39.98 -23.46 3.24
CA GLN A 318 40.08 -22.05 3.62
C GLN A 318 38.71 -21.39 3.53
N ALA A 319 38.01 -21.55 2.41
CA ALA A 319 36.66 -21.02 2.25
C ALA A 319 35.68 -21.59 3.30
N LEU A 320 35.81 -22.87 3.64
CA LEU A 320 35.03 -23.49 4.71
C LEU A 320 35.34 -22.89 6.10
N ALA A 321 36.61 -22.57 6.39
CA ALA A 321 36.99 -21.91 7.63
C ALA A 321 36.43 -20.47 7.71
N GLU A 322 36.47 -19.72 6.61
CA GLU A 322 35.89 -18.37 6.52
C GLU A 322 34.38 -18.39 6.79
N ILE A 323 33.64 -19.30 6.14
CA ILE A 323 32.19 -19.46 6.37
C ILE A 323 31.89 -19.80 7.84
N ALA A 324 32.74 -20.60 8.49
CA ALA A 324 32.58 -20.97 9.89
C ALA A 324 32.86 -19.82 10.88
N VAL A 325 33.62 -18.81 10.45
CA VAL A 325 33.88 -17.58 11.20
C VAL A 325 32.78 -16.56 10.96
N ASP A 326 32.34 -16.39 9.72
CA ASP A 326 31.30 -15.41 9.33
C ASP A 326 29.91 -15.77 9.88
N HIS A 327 29.65 -17.07 10.09
CA HIS A 327 28.35 -17.56 10.55
C HIS A 327 28.47 -18.40 11.83
N PRO A 328 28.94 -17.83 12.96
CA PRO A 328 29.09 -18.58 14.19
C PRO A 328 27.70 -18.96 14.75
N GLY A 329 27.54 -20.22 15.18
CA GLY A 329 26.29 -20.69 15.78
C GLY A 329 25.19 -21.11 14.80
N THR A 330 25.38 -20.95 13.49
CA THR A 330 24.43 -21.46 12.48
C THR A 330 24.77 -22.90 12.05
N VAL A 331 23.79 -23.59 11.44
CA VAL A 331 23.99 -24.94 10.88
C VAL A 331 25.08 -24.92 9.78
N GLN A 332 25.09 -23.87 8.95
CA GLN A 332 26.09 -23.69 7.91
C GLN A 332 27.49 -23.52 8.51
N GLY A 333 27.66 -22.67 9.52
CA GLY A 333 28.95 -22.44 10.15
C GLY A 333 29.48 -23.69 10.87
N ALA A 334 28.62 -24.42 11.58
CA ALA A 334 28.97 -25.67 12.23
C ALA A 334 29.41 -26.74 11.21
N ARG A 335 28.68 -26.88 10.10
CA ARG A 335 29.02 -27.81 9.03
C ARG A 335 30.29 -27.41 8.30
N ALA A 336 30.48 -26.12 8.01
CA ALA A 336 31.68 -25.60 7.37
C ALA A 336 32.92 -25.89 8.23
N ARG A 337 32.83 -25.67 9.55
CA ARG A 337 33.91 -25.99 10.50
C ARG A 337 34.29 -27.47 10.49
N ALA A 338 33.30 -28.36 10.52
CA ALA A 338 33.54 -29.80 10.49
C ALA A 338 34.21 -30.22 9.17
N LEU A 339 33.71 -29.75 8.03
CA LEU A 339 34.30 -30.04 6.73
C LEU A 339 35.73 -29.49 6.60
N ALA A 340 36.00 -28.28 7.10
CA ALA A 340 37.35 -27.71 7.13
C ALA A 340 38.35 -28.56 7.92
N GLN A 341 37.88 -29.28 8.95
CA GLN A 341 38.65 -30.22 9.76
C GLN A 341 38.74 -31.63 9.15
N GLY A 342 38.18 -31.84 7.95
CA GLY A 342 38.14 -33.15 7.29
C GLY A 342 37.07 -34.10 7.85
N VAL A 343 36.11 -33.58 8.61
CA VAL A 343 35.05 -34.35 9.27
C VAL A 343 33.78 -34.28 8.43
N ARG A 344 33.33 -35.43 7.90
CA ARG A 344 32.03 -35.53 7.25
C ARG A 344 30.94 -35.77 8.29
N ILE A 345 30.05 -34.80 8.47
CA ILE A 345 28.82 -34.96 9.26
C ILE A 345 27.80 -35.66 8.36
N GLN A 346 27.38 -36.88 8.71
CA GLN A 346 26.38 -37.64 7.95
C GLN A 346 24.96 -37.55 8.54
N ALA A 347 24.84 -37.20 9.82
CA ALA A 347 23.57 -37.12 10.53
C ALA A 347 23.54 -35.94 11.52
N LEU A 348 22.36 -35.35 11.68
CA LEU A 348 22.01 -34.38 12.71
C LEU A 348 20.99 -35.03 13.65
N VAL A 349 21.32 -35.12 14.94
CA VAL A 349 20.38 -35.60 15.97
C VAL A 349 19.72 -34.39 16.62
N VAL A 350 18.38 -34.35 16.57
CA VAL A 350 17.58 -33.26 17.15
C VAL A 350 16.75 -33.84 18.29
N ALA A 351 16.89 -33.30 19.50
CA ALA A 351 16.05 -33.67 20.65
C ALA A 351 14.94 -32.63 20.88
N GLY A 352 13.71 -33.11 21.12
CA GLY A 352 12.52 -32.28 21.36
C GLY A 352 11.57 -32.21 20.15
N ASP A 353 10.31 -31.84 20.41
CA ASP A 353 9.21 -31.90 19.44
C ASP A 353 9.01 -30.61 18.60
N THR A 354 9.77 -29.53 18.85
CA THR A 354 9.42 -28.17 18.37
C THR A 354 10.37 -27.53 17.33
N ASN A 355 11.31 -28.26 16.71
CA ASN A 355 12.34 -27.66 15.84
C ASN A 355 12.22 -27.98 14.33
N GLU A 356 11.02 -27.85 13.75
CA GLU A 356 10.80 -28.08 12.31
C GLU A 356 11.69 -27.23 11.37
N PRO A 357 11.99 -25.94 11.64
CA PRO A 357 12.86 -25.14 10.77
C PRO A 357 14.29 -25.67 10.64
N ILE A 358 14.92 -26.05 11.76
CA ILE A 358 16.27 -26.63 11.80
C ILE A 358 16.29 -28.00 11.09
N VAL A 359 15.21 -28.78 11.28
CA VAL A 359 15.03 -30.08 10.63
C VAL A 359 14.92 -29.94 9.10
N GLN A 360 14.14 -28.96 8.61
CA GLN A 360 14.03 -28.70 7.18
C GLN A 360 15.36 -28.24 6.56
N GLU A 361 16.07 -27.35 7.24
CA GLU A 361 17.39 -26.87 6.80
C GLU A 361 18.42 -28.02 6.74
N ALA A 362 18.45 -28.89 7.75
CA ALA A 362 19.32 -30.06 7.75
C ALA A 362 19.04 -31.00 6.57
N ARG A 363 17.76 -31.22 6.24
CA ARG A 363 17.34 -32.03 5.08
C ARG A 363 17.78 -31.39 3.76
N GLN A 364 17.64 -30.07 3.60
CA GLN A 364 18.10 -29.36 2.39
C GLN A 364 19.61 -29.49 2.18
N LEU A 365 20.38 -29.55 3.26
CA LEU A 365 21.82 -29.78 3.21
C LEU A 365 22.19 -31.28 3.02
N GLY A 366 21.20 -32.17 2.88
CA GLY A 366 21.40 -33.61 2.69
C GLY A 366 21.86 -34.36 3.95
N LEU A 367 21.62 -33.81 5.15
CA LEU A 367 21.88 -34.51 6.40
C LEU A 367 20.75 -35.49 6.70
N ARG A 368 21.09 -36.68 7.22
CA ARG A 368 20.09 -37.55 7.84
C ARG A 368 19.65 -36.92 9.16
N VAL A 369 18.35 -36.73 9.34
CA VAL A 369 17.79 -36.23 10.61
C VAL A 369 17.31 -37.43 11.42
N GLU A 370 17.89 -37.63 12.60
CA GLU A 370 17.49 -38.67 13.53
C GLU A 370 16.73 -38.05 14.71
N ARG A 371 15.51 -38.53 14.97
CA ARG A 371 14.70 -38.12 16.13
C ARG A 371 15.27 -38.83 17.35
N ALA A 372 15.58 -38.11 18.43
CA ALA A 372 15.90 -38.73 19.71
C ALA A 372 14.63 -39.39 20.27
N VAL A 373 14.41 -40.67 19.94
CA VAL A 373 13.30 -41.45 20.48
C VAL A 373 13.66 -41.87 21.90
N ASP A 374 12.86 -41.42 22.87
CA ASP A 374 12.83 -41.83 24.27
C ASP A 374 14.14 -41.66 25.08
N ALA A 375 14.30 -40.50 25.71
CA ALA A 375 15.24 -40.32 26.82
C ALA A 375 14.49 -40.32 28.15
N ALA A 376 14.15 -41.52 28.65
CA ALA A 376 13.74 -41.71 30.05
C ALA A 376 14.91 -41.53 31.05
N ASP A 377 16.09 -41.12 30.58
CA ASP A 377 17.22 -40.72 31.41
C ASP A 377 17.84 -39.41 30.84
N PRO A 378 17.75 -38.28 31.56
CA PRO A 378 18.32 -37.01 31.12
C PRO A 378 19.85 -36.97 31.27
N GLY A 379 20.52 -38.10 31.52
CA GLY A 379 21.97 -38.21 31.55
C GLY A 379 22.50 -39.27 30.57
N ARG A 380 22.89 -38.86 29.37
CA ARG A 380 23.80 -39.59 28.46
C ARG A 380 23.20 -40.83 27.75
N THR A 381 23.06 -40.74 26.43
CA THR A 381 22.80 -41.91 25.55
C THR A 381 23.75 -41.92 24.36
N THR A 382 25.02 -42.29 24.58
CA THR A 382 25.98 -42.52 23.48
C THR A 382 25.41 -43.47 22.42
N VAL A 383 25.04 -42.94 21.26
CA VAL A 383 24.85 -43.74 20.04
C VAL A 383 26.24 -43.98 19.48
N ASP A 384 26.72 -45.22 19.53
CA ASP A 384 27.97 -45.60 18.89
C ASP A 384 27.80 -45.64 17.37
N ASP A 385 28.48 -44.73 16.68
CA ASP A 385 28.67 -44.76 15.24
C ASP A 385 29.83 -45.71 14.89
N PRO A 386 29.60 -46.82 14.17
CA PRO A 386 30.65 -47.74 13.73
C PRO A 386 31.58 -47.14 12.65
N ALA A 387 31.26 -45.99 12.05
CA ALA A 387 31.94 -45.46 10.87
C ALA A 387 33.00 -44.38 11.15
N GLY A 388 33.20 -43.97 12.41
CA GLY A 388 34.19 -42.92 12.73
C GLY A 388 33.80 -41.53 12.25
N THR A 389 32.51 -41.21 12.18
CA THR A 389 32.01 -39.85 11.91
C THR A 389 31.69 -39.13 13.23
N GLY A 390 31.86 -37.80 13.27
CA GLY A 390 31.61 -37.01 14.48
C GLY A 390 30.14 -37.07 14.90
N ARG A 391 29.87 -37.03 16.21
CA ARG A 391 28.51 -37.07 16.79
C ARG A 391 28.03 -35.66 17.10
N VAL A 392 26.80 -35.32 16.72
CA VAL A 392 26.16 -34.05 17.09
C VAL A 392 25.02 -34.35 18.06
N TRP A 393 25.01 -33.68 19.21
CA TRP A 393 24.02 -33.76 20.27
C TRP A 393 23.27 -32.45 20.39
N SER A 394 21.96 -32.47 20.63
CA SER A 394 21.27 -31.32 21.21
C SER A 394 20.33 -31.76 22.33
N ARG A 395 20.13 -30.90 23.32
CA ARG A 395 19.19 -31.01 24.43
C ARG A 395 18.40 -29.73 24.45
N VAL A 396 17.09 -29.86 24.34
CA VAL A 396 16.15 -28.74 24.47
C VAL A 396 15.40 -28.89 25.78
N ALA A 397 15.27 -27.81 26.54
CA ALA A 397 14.55 -27.75 27.79
C ALA A 397 13.67 -26.49 27.79
N GLU A 398 12.43 -26.63 28.24
CA GLU A 398 11.52 -25.51 28.43
C GLU A 398 11.49 -25.16 29.91
N VAL A 399 11.74 -23.89 30.25
CA VAL A 399 11.71 -23.39 31.63
C VAL A 399 10.90 -22.10 31.62
N ASP A 400 9.80 -22.07 32.37
CA ASP A 400 8.91 -20.90 32.51
C ASP A 400 8.39 -20.33 31.16
N GLY A 401 8.07 -21.21 30.20
CA GLY A 401 7.56 -20.82 28.87
C GLY A 401 8.62 -20.35 27.88
N VAL A 402 9.90 -20.39 28.28
CA VAL A 402 11.04 -20.07 27.42
C VAL A 402 11.76 -21.36 27.05
N THR A 403 11.93 -21.58 25.75
CA THR A 403 12.67 -22.75 25.25
C THR A 403 14.17 -22.46 25.18
N TYR A 404 14.95 -23.36 25.75
CA TYR A 404 16.41 -23.36 25.79
C TYR A 404 16.93 -24.55 25.00
N ALA A 405 17.77 -24.34 23.99
CA ALA A 405 18.47 -25.41 23.27
C ALA A 405 19.96 -25.34 23.57
N ARG A 406 20.57 -26.46 23.94
CA ARG A 406 22.02 -26.63 24.04
C ARG A 406 22.43 -27.78 23.15
N GLY A 407 23.46 -27.64 22.35
CA GLY A 407 24.02 -28.79 21.66
C GLY A 407 25.53 -28.84 21.67
N GLU A 408 26.04 -30.01 21.29
CA GLU A 408 27.44 -30.38 21.38
C GLU A 408 27.84 -31.21 20.15
N LEU A 409 28.84 -30.77 19.40
CA LEU A 409 29.51 -31.56 18.36
C LEU A 409 30.74 -32.22 18.97
N TRP A 410 30.89 -33.51 18.75
CA TRP A 410 31.95 -34.36 19.24
C TRP A 410 32.69 -34.98 18.07
N LEU A 411 34.01 -34.83 18.01
CA LEU A 411 34.83 -35.55 17.04
C LEU A 411 35.11 -36.98 17.50
N PRO A 412 35.38 -37.91 16.57
CA PRO A 412 35.81 -39.27 16.92
C PRO A 412 37.03 -39.25 17.85
N GLY A 413 36.95 -39.98 18.97
CA GLY A 413 38.04 -40.06 19.95
C GLY A 413 38.20 -38.84 20.86
N SER A 414 37.38 -37.79 20.70
CA SER A 414 37.45 -36.61 21.57
C SER A 414 36.88 -36.89 22.96
N ARG A 415 37.60 -36.48 24.02
CA ARG A 415 37.13 -36.55 25.40
C ARG A 415 36.23 -35.37 25.81
N ALA A 416 36.09 -34.37 24.94
CA ALA A 416 35.28 -33.18 25.12
C ALA A 416 34.60 -32.76 23.81
N PRO A 417 33.48 -32.03 23.84
CA PRO A 417 32.86 -31.52 22.62
C PRO A 417 33.78 -30.50 21.96
N VAL A 418 33.94 -30.59 20.64
CA VAL A 418 34.72 -29.61 19.85
C VAL A 418 33.92 -28.35 19.55
N PHE A 419 32.61 -28.39 19.73
CA PHE A 419 31.76 -27.23 19.64
C PHE A 419 30.54 -27.43 20.51
N THR A 420 30.18 -26.41 21.27
CA THR A 420 28.93 -26.37 22.03
C THR A 420 28.18 -25.12 21.63
N TRP A 421 26.89 -25.23 21.36
CA TRP A 421 26.02 -24.07 21.16
C TRP A 421 24.94 -24.01 22.22
N ARG A 422 24.44 -22.81 22.47
CA ARG A 422 23.28 -22.54 23.32
C ARG A 422 22.38 -21.51 22.62
N ALA A 423 21.08 -21.71 22.73
CA ALA A 423 20.03 -20.77 22.33
C ALA A 423 19.01 -20.71 23.47
N SER A 424 18.50 -19.52 23.76
CA SER A 424 17.47 -19.24 24.77
C SER A 424 16.50 -18.18 24.23
N GLY A 425 15.25 -18.17 24.68
CA GLY A 425 14.26 -17.17 24.24
C GLY A 425 13.44 -17.59 23.02
N ILE A 426 13.20 -18.90 22.83
CA ILE A 426 12.37 -19.36 21.71
C ILE A 426 10.90 -19.37 22.14
N ASP A 427 10.28 -18.20 22.06
CA ASP A 427 8.85 -17.99 21.99
C ASP A 427 8.53 -17.47 20.58
N ASP A 428 7.50 -18.07 19.95
CA ASP A 428 7.32 -18.22 18.49
C ASP A 428 7.36 -16.91 17.67
N VAL A 429 7.13 -15.77 18.33
CA VAL A 429 7.05 -14.44 17.69
C VAL A 429 8.27 -13.56 18.04
N SER A 430 8.80 -13.65 19.26
CA SER A 430 9.93 -12.81 19.71
C SER A 430 11.30 -13.42 19.37
N ALA A 431 11.39 -14.73 19.15
CA ALA A 431 12.61 -15.41 18.73
C ALA A 431 13.08 -14.99 17.33
N ARG A 432 12.14 -14.73 16.41
CA ARG A 432 12.43 -14.24 15.06
C ARG A 432 13.01 -12.83 15.07
N GLU A 433 12.49 -11.95 15.92
CA GLU A 433 12.96 -10.57 16.04
C GLU A 433 14.26 -10.46 16.85
N ALA A 434 14.43 -11.27 17.90
CA ALA A 434 15.66 -11.29 18.71
C ALA A 434 16.85 -11.95 17.97
N LEU A 435 16.62 -13.00 17.15
CA LEU A 435 17.65 -13.52 16.23
C LEU A 435 17.94 -12.56 15.06
N ALA A 436 16.94 -11.84 14.55
CA ALA A 436 17.13 -10.87 13.48
C ALA A 436 17.83 -9.58 13.93
N ALA A 437 17.77 -9.23 15.22
CA ALA A 437 18.35 -8.01 15.78
C ALA A 437 19.75 -8.19 16.43
N GLY A 438 20.27 -9.43 16.53
CA GLY A 438 21.62 -9.68 17.08
C GLY A 438 21.77 -9.35 18.59
N MET A 439 20.68 -9.38 19.36
CA MET A 439 20.63 -8.92 20.76
C MET A 439 20.93 -9.99 21.82
N VAL A 440 21.43 -11.17 21.47
CA VAL A 440 21.79 -12.18 22.48
C VAL A 440 23.29 -12.15 22.75
N ASP A 441 23.63 -11.52 23.88
CA ASP A 441 24.97 -11.44 24.42
C ASP A 441 25.45 -12.82 24.91
N LEU A 442 26.62 -13.23 24.44
CA LEU A 442 27.27 -14.51 24.76
C LEU A 442 28.14 -14.34 26.01
N GLU A 443 27.56 -14.04 27.18
CA GLU A 443 28.33 -14.03 28.43
C GLU A 443 28.05 -15.25 29.35
N THR A 444 29.11 -16.06 29.44
CA THR A 444 29.67 -16.77 30.60
C THR A 444 28.74 -17.35 31.69
N TRP A 445 28.87 -18.67 31.88
CA TRP A 445 28.83 -19.25 33.22
C TRP A 445 30.16 -19.94 33.54
N VAL A 446 30.94 -19.30 34.40
CA VAL A 446 32.08 -19.85 35.13
C VAL A 446 31.57 -20.24 36.52
N GLY A 447 31.79 -21.49 36.96
CA GLY A 447 31.70 -21.84 38.38
C GLY A 447 31.06 -23.20 38.69
N ALA A 448 31.91 -24.21 38.85
CA ALA A 448 31.71 -25.54 39.43
C ALA A 448 31.04 -25.54 40.84
N PRO A 449 30.66 -26.69 41.43
CA PRO A 449 30.84 -28.09 40.98
C PRO A 449 29.58 -28.82 40.50
#